data_AF-A0A7U7J490-F1
#
_entry.id   AF-A0A7U7J490-F1
#
_cell.length_a   1.000
_cell.length_b   1.000
_cell.length_c   1.000
_cell.angle_alpha   90.00
_cell.angle_beta   90.00
_cell.angle_gamma   90.00
#
_symmetry.space_group_name_H-M   'P 1'
#
loop_
_entity.id
_entity.type
_entity.pdbx_description
1 polymer ?
#
loop_
_entity_poly.entity_id
_entity_poly.type
_entity_poly.pdbx_seq_one_letter_code
_entity_poly.pdbx_strand_id
1 'polypeptide(L)'
;MSRPLFYLDTEIELAGETRLCSVSYILTDDGEIDIHNVVAGRRFQAWYTGLGEYEPRDERIDVDVTQLLSAKQIEGFELKIIETMEAA
;
A
#
# COMPACT_ATOMS: atom_id res chain seq x y z
N MET A 1 15.51 -19.25 7.42
CA MET A 1 14.03 -19.39 7.49
C MET A 1 13.45 -18.08 7.01
N SER A 2 12.41 -18.07 6.18
CA SER A 2 11.74 -16.82 5.78
C SER A 2 10.93 -16.28 6.95
N ARG A 3 11.11 -15.01 7.32
CA ARG A 3 10.26 -14.35 8.33
C ARG A 3 8.82 -14.23 7.78
N PRO A 4 7.79 -14.36 8.63
CA PRO A 4 6.41 -14.19 8.19
C PRO A 4 6.16 -12.74 7.76
N LEU A 5 5.43 -12.57 6.65
CA LEU A 5 5.00 -11.28 6.14
C LEU A 5 3.55 -11.04 6.55
N PHE A 6 3.27 -9.90 7.17
CA PHE A 6 1.95 -9.49 7.61
C PHE A 6 1.43 -8.33 6.76
N TYR A 7 0.12 -8.10 6.81
CA TYR A 7 -0.55 -7.08 6.01
C TYR A 7 -1.51 -6.26 6.87
N LEU A 8 -1.53 -4.94 6.62
CA LEU A 8 -2.51 -4.00 7.15
C LEU A 8 -3.14 -3.23 5.99
N ASP A 9 -4.45 -3.35 5.82
CA ASP A 9 -5.21 -2.51 4.90
C ASP A 9 -5.64 -1.21 5.61
N THR A 10 -5.27 -0.07 5.03
CA THR A 10 -5.55 1.24 5.62
C THR A 10 -5.62 2.33 4.55
N GLU A 11 -5.64 3.58 4.98
CA GLU A 11 -5.65 4.76 4.13
C GLU A 11 -4.35 5.56 4.25
N ILE A 12 -3.98 6.20 3.14
CA ILE A 12 -2.83 7.09 3.01
C ILE A 12 -3.23 8.36 2.26
N GLU A 13 -2.71 9.50 2.71
CA GLU A 13 -2.81 10.75 1.95
C GLU A 13 -1.64 10.87 0.96
N LEU A 14 -1.94 10.96 -0.33
CA LEU A 14 -0.96 11.16 -1.40
C LEU A 14 -1.40 12.33 -2.27
N ALA A 15 -0.53 13.34 -2.39
CA ALA A 15 -0.80 14.56 -3.18
C ALA A 15 -2.13 15.26 -2.83
N GLY A 16 -2.54 15.24 -1.55
CA GLY A 16 -3.78 15.86 -1.08
C GLY A 16 -5.04 14.99 -1.26
N GLU A 17 -4.89 13.73 -1.70
CA GLU A 17 -6.00 12.79 -1.84
C GLU A 17 -5.81 11.58 -0.90
N THR A 18 -6.86 11.23 -0.17
CA THR A 18 -6.90 9.99 0.62
C THR A 18 -7.13 8.80 -0.29
N ARG A 19 -6.30 7.77 -0.14
CA ARG A 19 -6.33 6.54 -0.94
C ARG A 19 -6.23 5.31 -0.06
N LEU A 20 -6.91 4.24 -0.48
CA LEU A 20 -6.73 2.92 0.12
C LEU A 20 -5.35 2.36 -0.26
N CYS A 21 -4.69 1.78 0.72
CA CYS A 21 -3.39 1.13 0.56
C CYS A 21 -3.29 -0.12 1.44
N SER A 22 -2.41 -1.02 1.03
CA SER A 22 -2.03 -2.20 1.80
C SER A 22 -0.56 -2.06 2.21
N VAL A 23 -0.28 -2.17 3.50
CA VAL A 23 1.05 -2.08 4.09
C VAL A 23 1.50 -3.50 4.42
N SER A 24 2.61 -3.95 3.82
CA SER A 24 3.24 -5.23 4.18
C SER A 24 4.40 -4.98 5.13
N TYR A 25 4.44 -5.70 6.24
CA TYR A 25 5.44 -5.50 7.28
C TYR A 25 5.92 -6.81 7.90
N ILE A 26 7.11 -6.77 8.48
CA ILE A 26 7.73 -7.88 9.22
C ILE A 26 7.89 -7.44 10.66
N LEU A 27 7.50 -8.31 11.59
CA LEU A 27 7.86 -8.17 13.01
C LEU A 27 9.26 -8.74 13.21
N THR A 28 10.18 -7.91 13.64
CA THR A 28 11.53 -8.33 14.00
C THR A 28 11.54 -9.04 15.35
N ASP A 29 12.62 -9.77 15.64
CA ASP A 29 12.75 -10.52 16.91
C ASP A 29 12.83 -9.58 18.12
N ASP A 30 13.21 -8.33 17.87
CA ASP A 30 13.36 -7.18 18.75
C ASP A 30 12.02 -6.50 19.05
N GLY A 31 10.95 -6.85 18.31
CA GLY A 31 9.65 -6.18 18.37
C GLY A 31 9.53 -4.91 17.54
N GLU A 32 10.57 -4.57 16.76
CA GLU A 32 10.48 -3.47 15.77
C GLU A 32 9.67 -3.90 14.55
N ILE A 33 8.96 -2.94 13.95
CA ILE A 33 8.17 -3.12 12.74
C ILE A 33 9.02 -2.68 11.56
N ASP A 34 9.31 -3.61 10.65
CA ASP A 34 9.98 -3.32 9.38
C ASP A 34 8.93 -3.26 8.26
N ILE A 35 8.65 -2.05 7.76
CA ILE A 35 7.72 -1.85 6.64
C ILE A 35 8.43 -2.21 5.33
N HIS A 36 8.03 -3.35 4.77
CA HIS A 36 8.64 -3.89 3.56
C HIS A 36 8.14 -3.16 2.30
N ASN A 37 6.83 -2.94 2.19
CA ASN A 37 6.26 -2.09 1.16
C ASN A 37 4.89 -1.52 1.54
N VAL A 38 4.52 -0.43 0.86
CA VAL A 38 3.20 0.18 0.89
C VAL A 38 2.69 0.26 -0.53
N VAL A 39 1.57 -0.39 -0.80
CA VAL A 39 1.00 -0.48 -2.14
C VAL A 39 -0.33 0.25 -2.19
N ALA A 40 -0.45 1.19 -3.12
CA ALA A 40 -1.67 1.97 -3.32
C ALA A 40 -2.26 1.73 -4.70
N GLY A 41 -3.59 1.57 -4.75
CA GLY A 41 -4.31 1.36 -6.00
C GLY A 41 -4.33 2.64 -6.86
N ARG A 42 -3.97 2.51 -8.13
CA ARG A 42 -4.12 3.57 -9.15
C ARG A 42 -5.08 3.11 -10.23
N ARG A 43 -6.13 3.90 -10.45
CA ARG A 43 -7.00 3.76 -11.62
C ARG A 43 -6.40 4.52 -12.79
N PHE A 44 -6.41 3.92 -13.97
CA PHE A 44 -6.08 4.58 -15.22
C PHE A 44 -6.98 4.05 -16.33
N GLN A 45 -7.20 4.89 -17.34
CA GLN A 45 -7.91 4.48 -18.55
C GLN A 45 -6.90 4.05 -19.59
N ALA A 46 -6.99 2.79 -19.99
CA ALA A 46 -6.25 2.24 -21.11
C ALA A 46 -7.15 2.19 -22.35
N TRP A 47 -6.60 2.59 -23.49
CA TRP A 47 -7.28 2.46 -24.77
C TRP A 47 -6.83 1.16 -25.43
N TYR A 48 -7.77 0.24 -25.60
CA TYR A 48 -7.51 -1.03 -26.26
C TYR A 48 -7.98 -0.98 -27.71
N THR A 49 -7.20 -1.57 -28.60
CA THR A 49 -7.62 -1.85 -29.98
C THR A 49 -8.18 -3.27 -30.04
N GLY A 50 -9.49 -3.38 -29.81
CA GLY A 50 -10.23 -4.62 -30.03
C GLY A 50 -10.98 -4.52 -31.36
N LEU A 51 -10.79 -5.48 -32.27
CA LEU A 51 -11.53 -5.57 -33.55
C LEU A 51 -11.50 -4.31 -34.45
N GLY A 52 -10.50 -3.44 -34.28
CA GLY A 52 -10.35 -2.22 -35.08
C GLY A 52 -11.00 -0.96 -34.50
N GLU A 53 -11.61 -1.05 -33.31
CA GLU A 53 -12.18 0.09 -32.59
C GLU A 53 -11.40 0.39 -31.30
N TYR A 54 -11.36 1.67 -30.92
CA TYR A 54 -10.75 2.12 -29.67
C TYR A 54 -11.80 2.14 -28.56
N GLU A 55 -11.67 1.24 -27.59
CA GLU A 55 -12.53 1.21 -26.40
C GLU A 55 -11.76 1.63 -25.15
N PRO A 56 -12.25 2.60 -24.35
CA PRO A 56 -11.66 2.90 -23.06
C PRO A 56 -12.00 1.79 -22.07
N ARG A 57 -10.99 1.28 -21.35
CA ARG A 57 -11.17 0.36 -20.22
C ARG A 57 -10.57 0.97 -18.97
N ASP A 58 -11.36 0.94 -17.89
CA ASP A 58 -10.87 1.31 -16.58
C ASP A 58 -10.05 0.13 -16.02
N GLU A 59 -8.77 0.37 -15.80
CA GLU A 59 -7.87 -0.59 -15.17
C GLU A 59 -7.44 -0.12 -13.79
N ARG A 60 -7.16 -1.09 -12.94
CA ARG A 60 -6.56 -0.87 -11.62
C ARG A 60 -5.22 -1.59 -11.58
N ILE A 61 -4.17 -0.83 -11.33
CA ILE A 61 -2.86 -1.37 -10.95
C ILE A 61 -2.56 -0.96 -9.53
N ASP A 62 -1.93 -1.86 -8.80
CA ASP A 62 -1.43 -1.61 -7.47
C ASP A 62 0.05 -1.19 -7.62
N VAL A 63 0.40 -0.02 -7.08
CA VAL A 63 1.71 0.61 -7.25
C VAL A 63 2.42 0.68 -5.90
N ASP A 64 3.66 0.22 -5.84
CA ASP A 64 4.51 0.40 -4.67
C ASP A 64 4.91 1.88 -4.54
N VAL A 65 4.46 2.51 -3.46
CA VAL A 65 4.68 3.93 -3.17
C VAL A 65 5.65 4.15 -2.01
N THR A 66 6.29 3.10 -1.49
CA THR A 66 7.12 3.16 -0.28
C THR A 66 8.20 4.24 -0.36
N GLN A 67 8.87 4.34 -1.51
CA GLN A 67 9.94 5.33 -1.75
C GLN A 67 9.44 6.78 -1.83
N LEU A 68 8.14 6.99 -1.95
CA LEU A 68 7.51 8.31 -2.02
C LEU A 68 7.04 8.80 -0.64
N LEU A 69 7.11 7.95 0.38
CA LEU A 69 6.60 8.25 1.71
C LEU A 69 7.58 9.09 2.50
N SER A 70 7.04 10.07 3.22
CA SER A 70 7.79 10.78 4.25
C SER A 70 7.98 9.91 5.49
N ALA A 71 9.03 10.16 6.27
CA ALA A 71 9.26 9.47 7.55
C ALA A 71 8.03 9.51 8.47
N LYS A 72 7.33 10.65 8.54
CA LYS A 72 6.11 10.81 9.34
C LYS A 72 4.97 9.87 8.91
N GLN A 73 4.86 9.59 7.61
CA GLN A 73 3.84 8.67 7.10
C GLN A 73 4.20 7.22 7.46
N ILE A 74 5.49 6.87 7.39
CA ILE A 74 6.00 5.55 7.80
C ILE A 74 5.76 5.33 9.30
N GLU A 75 6.17 6.27 10.15
CA GLU A 75 5.91 6.26 11.59
C GLU A 75 4.41 6.15 11.90
N GLY A 76 3.57 6.85 11.14
CA GLY A 76 2.11 6.77 11.27
C GLY A 76 1.54 5.38 10.98
N PHE A 77 2.16 4.61 10.07
CA PHE A 77 1.77 3.23 9.82
C PHE A 77 2.21 2.29 10.94
N GLU A 78 3.43 2.46 11.45
CA GLU A 78 3.93 1.67 12.58
C GLU A 78 3.00 1.81 13.80
N LEU A 79 2.58 3.04 14.13
CA LEU A 79 1.62 3.27 15.21
C LEU A 79 0.29 2.56 14.98
N LYS A 80 -0.28 2.64 13.77
CA LYS A 80 -1.53 1.93 13.42
C LYS A 80 -1.38 0.41 13.55
N ILE A 81 -0.23 -0.14 13.18
CA ILE A 81 0.06 -1.57 13.30
C ILE A 81 0.07 -1.97 14.79
N ILE A 82 0.75 -1.20 15.64
CA ILE A 82 0.79 -1.44 17.10
C ILE A 82 -0.63 -1.40 17.68
N GLU A 83 -1.41 -0.36 17.37
CA GLU A 83 -2.80 -0.23 17.83
C GLU A 83 -3.66 -1.43 17.40
N THR A 84 -3.48 -1.91 16.16
CA THR A 84 -4.20 -3.07 15.63
C THR A 84 -3.81 -4.36 16.35
N MET A 85 -2.53 -4.52 16.71
CA MET A 85 -2.03 -5.68 17.45
C MET A 85 -2.51 -5.69 18.91
N GLU A 86 -2.58 -4.54 19.57
CA GLU A 86 -3.09 -4.42 20.94
C GLU A 86 -4.60 -4.66 21.05
N ALA A 87 -5.34 -4.43 19.97
CA ALA A 87 -6.78 -4.64 19.91
C ALA A 87 -7.21 -6.10 19.65
N ALA A 88 -6.27 -6.99 19.28
CA ALA A 88 -6.51 -8.39 18.90
C ALA A 88 -6.33 -9.36 20.08
#